data_AF-A0A9E1KNJ0-F1
#
_entry.id   AF-A0A9E1KNJ0-F1
#
_cell.length_a   1.000
_cell.length_b   1.000
_cell.length_c   1.000
_cell.angle_alpha   90.00
_cell.angle_beta   90.00
_cell.angle_gamma   90.00
#
_symmetry.space_group_name_H-M   'P 1'
#
loop_
_entity.id
_entity.type
_entity.pdbx_description
1 polymer ?
#
loop_
_entity_poly.entity_id
_entity_poly.type
_entity_poly.pdbx_seq_one_letter_code
_entity_poly.pdbx_strand_id
1 'polypeptide(L)' 'MKQKIEKDLSAVRPNRAAGARLPLIDGIEKVTGKAKYTADLDAPDALVGVILRSPYAHAEIINIDVARARELPGVK' A
#
# COMPACT_ATOMS: atom_id res chain seq x y z
N MET A 1 5.20 7.95 46.77
CA MET A 1 4.90 8.12 45.33
C MET A 1 5.64 7.12 44.42
N LYS A 2 6.84 6.62 44.77
CA LYS A 2 7.60 5.64 43.96
C LYS A 2 7.02 4.21 43.92
N GLN A 3 6.34 3.76 44.97
CA GLN A 3 5.82 2.37 45.06
C GLN A 3 4.60 2.06 44.17
N LYS A 4 3.97 3.08 43.57
CA LYS A 4 2.77 2.87 42.74
C LYS A 4 3.09 2.55 41.27
N ILE A 5 4.34 2.79 40.84
CA ILE A 5 4.78 2.56 39.46
C ILE A 5 5.34 1.13 39.30
N GLU A 6 5.94 0.55 40.34
CA GLU A 6 6.48 -0.83 40.29
C GLU A 6 5.40 -1.92 40.31
N LYS A 7 4.19 -1.62 40.81
CA LYS A 7 3.17 -2.64 41.06
C LYS A 7 2.32 -3.02 39.84
N ASP A 8 2.36 -2.21 38.77
CA ASP A 8 1.57 -2.48 37.55
C ASP A 8 2.31 -3.35 36.52
N LEU A 9 3.62 -3.55 36.67
CA LEU A 9 4.40 -4.42 35.77
C LEU A 9 4.23 -5.92 36.07
N SER A 10 3.84 -6.29 37.30
CA SER A 10 3.63 -7.71 37.67
C SER A 10 2.35 -8.31 37.12
N ALA A 11 1.43 -7.49 36.58
CA ALA A 11 0.18 -7.94 35.96
C ALA A 11 0.34 -8.22 34.44
N VAL A 12 1.44 -7.76 33.82
CA VAL A 12 1.73 -8.04 32.42
C VAL A 12 2.37 -9.42 32.35
N ARG A 13 1.55 -10.45 32.13
CA ARG A 13 2.05 -11.78 31.77
C ARG A 13 2.98 -11.62 30.56
N PRO A 14 4.18 -12.23 30.55
CA PRO A 14 5.05 -12.15 29.38
C PRO A 14 4.26 -12.74 28.20
N ASN A 15 3.82 -11.86 27.30
CA ASN A 15 3.18 -12.31 26.08
C ASN A 15 4.28 -13.01 25.29
N ARG A 16 4.17 -14.33 25.13
CA ARG A 16 5.17 -15.17 24.44
C ARG A 16 5.49 -14.70 23.02
N ALA A 17 4.69 -13.77 22.49
CA ALA A 17 4.92 -13.12 21.20
C ALA A 17 5.98 -12.01 21.22
N ALA A 18 6.14 -11.27 22.33
CA ALA A 18 7.07 -10.14 22.37
C ALA A 18 8.52 -10.64 22.51
N GLY A 19 9.35 -10.38 21.51
CA GLY A 19 10.76 -10.80 21.46
C GLY A 19 10.98 -12.24 20.96
N ALA A 20 9.93 -12.98 20.61
CA ALA A 20 10.04 -14.33 20.06
C ALA A 20 10.12 -14.32 18.52
N ARG A 21 10.88 -15.26 17.94
CA ARG A 21 10.93 -15.48 16.49
C ARG A 21 9.68 -16.24 16.04
N LEU A 22 8.64 -15.50 15.66
CA LEU A 22 7.39 -16.07 15.14
C LEU A 22 7.29 -15.95 13.61
N PRO A 23 6.60 -16.89 12.94
CA PRO A 23 6.22 -16.71 11.54
C PRO A 23 5.33 -15.47 11.36
N LEU A 24 5.42 -14.86 10.18
CA LEU A 24 4.62 -13.70 9.82
C LEU A 24 3.14 -14.09 9.72
N ILE A 25 2.25 -13.34 10.39
CA ILE A 25 0.81 -13.63 10.49
C ILE A 25 0.16 -13.71 9.11
N ASP A 26 0.46 -12.77 8.22
CA ASP A 26 -0.05 -12.73 6.85
C ASP A 26 0.90 -13.42 5.84
N GLY A 27 1.90 -14.17 6.34
CA GLY A 27 2.95 -14.77 5.51
C GLY A 27 2.40 -15.76 4.49
N ILE A 28 1.43 -16.61 4.89
CA ILE A 28 0.83 -17.61 4.00
C ILE A 28 0.10 -16.92 2.83
N GLU A 29 -0.68 -15.87 3.11
CA GLU A 29 -1.43 -15.16 2.06
C GLU A 29 -0.51 -14.47 1.06
N LYS A 30 0.60 -13.90 1.55
CA LYS A 30 1.62 -13.27 0.70
C LYS A 30 2.35 -14.27 -0.20
N VAL A 31 2.75 -15.44 0.32
CA VAL A 31 3.50 -16.43 -0.47
C VAL A 31 2.62 -17.27 -1.39
N THR A 32 1.31 -17.34 -1.13
CA THR A 32 0.35 -18.08 -1.97
C THR A 32 -0.36 -17.20 -3.00
N GLY A 33 -0.08 -15.89 -3.03
CA GLY A 33 -0.75 -14.94 -3.93
C GLY A 33 -2.21 -14.67 -3.58
N LYS A 34 -2.62 -14.96 -2.33
CA LYS A 34 -3.99 -14.73 -1.85
C LYS A 34 -4.18 -13.34 -1.23
N ALA A 35 -3.10 -12.70 -0.81
CA ALA A 35 -3.14 -11.33 -0.31
C ALA A 35 -3.56 -10.38 -1.45
N LYS A 36 -4.64 -9.63 -1.25
CA LYS A 36 -5.13 -8.61 -2.20
C LYS A 36 -4.47 -7.26 -1.93
N TYR A 37 -3.93 -6.64 -2.96
CA TYR A 37 -3.43 -5.26 -2.94
C TYR A 37 -4.37 -4.33 -3.70
N THR A 38 -4.08 -3.03 -3.71
CA THR A 38 -4.95 -2.01 -4.30
C THR A 38 -5.27 -2.28 -5.78
N ALA A 39 -4.32 -2.84 -6.54
CA ALA A 39 -4.52 -3.18 -7.95
C ALA A 39 -5.35 -4.45 -8.17
N ASP A 40 -5.56 -5.26 -7.12
CA ASP A 40 -6.32 -6.51 -7.17
C ASP A 40 -7.77 -6.31 -6.70
N LEU A 41 -8.15 -5.07 -6.36
CA LEU A 41 -9.50 -4.76 -5.90
C LEU A 41 -10.45 -4.71 -7.10
N ASP A 42 -11.48 -5.55 -7.07
CA ASP A 42 -12.56 -5.54 -8.05
C ASP A 42 -13.46 -4.32 -7.82
N ALA A 43 -13.22 -3.23 -8.55
CA ALA A 43 -14.08 -2.07 -8.58
C ALA A 43 -14.91 -2.09 -9.88
N PRO A 44 -16.24 -2.34 -9.81
CA PRO A 44 -17.11 -2.27 -10.98
C PRO A 44 -16.96 -0.93 -11.69
N ASP A 45 -16.89 -0.98 -13.03
CA ASP A 45 -16.72 0.18 -13.92
C ASP A 45 -15.40 0.97 -13.77
N ALA A 46 -14.42 0.45 -13.03
CA ALA A 46 -13.10 1.07 -12.93
C ALA A 46 -12.40 1.19 -14.30
N LEU A 47 -11.79 2.34 -14.54
CA LEU A 47 -10.96 2.59 -15.72
C LEU A 47 -9.50 2.28 -15.46
N VAL A 48 -8.77 1.92 -16.51
CA VAL A 48 -7.32 1.75 -16.47
C VAL A 48 -6.66 3.06 -16.89
N GLY A 49 -5.85 3.63 -16.00
CA GLY A 49 -5.09 4.85 -16.27
C GLY A 49 -3.63 4.57 -16.61
N VAL A 50 -3.07 5.35 -17.54
CA VAL A 50 -1.64 5.34 -17.86
C VAL A 50 -1.08 6.75 -17.71
N ILE A 51 0.05 6.88 -17.02
CA ILE A 51 0.64 8.18 -16.70
C ILE A 51 1.74 8.51 -17.71
N LEU A 52 1.55 9.61 -18.46
CA LEU A 52 2.61 10.24 -19.24
C LEU A 52 3.49 11.07 -18.30
N ARG A 53 4.80 10.83 -18.31
CA ARG A 53 5.77 11.51 -17.45
C ARG A 53 6.64 12.47 -18.26
N SER A 54 7.13 13.52 -17.59
CA SER A 54 8.11 14.44 -18.18
C SER A 54 9.40 13.70 -18.53
N PRO A 55 9.97 13.92 -19.73
CA PRO A 55 11.30 13.43 -20.07
C PRO A 55 12.41 14.31 -19.47
N TYR A 56 12.08 15.50 -18.97
CA TYR A 56 13.05 16.47 -18.43
C TYR A 56 12.91 16.61 -16.91
N ALA A 57 14.05 16.71 -16.21
CA ALA A 57 14.09 16.89 -14.76
C ALA A 57 13.54 18.25 -14.31
N HIS A 58 13.73 19.30 -15.12
CA HIS A 58 13.19 20.64 -14.90
C HIS A 58 12.85 21.28 -16.25
N ALA A 59 11.58 21.62 -16.46
CA ALA A 59 11.10 22.31 -17.64
C ALA A 59 9.73 22.93 -17.35
N GLU A 60 9.37 23.95 -18.12
CA GLU A 60 8.00 24.47 -18.14
C GLU A 60 7.17 23.70 -19.17
N ILE A 61 5.92 23.36 -18.81
CA ILE A 61 4.98 22.74 -19.75
C ILE A 61 4.32 23.86 -20.56
N ILE A 62 4.77 24.05 -21.80
CA ILE A 62 4.23 25.08 -22.69
C ILE A 62 2.92 24.61 -23.35
N ASN A 63 2.84 23.33 -23.73
CA ASN A 63 1.67 22.76 -24.41
C ASN A 63 1.56 21.24 -24.19
N ILE A 64 0.33 20.72 -24.22
CA ILE A 64 0.02 19.28 -24.24
C ILE A 64 -1.07 19.04 -25.29
N ASP A 65 -0.73 18.26 -26.33
CA ASP A 65 -1.70 17.79 -27.33
C ASP A 65 -2.12 16.35 -27.04
N VAL A 66 -3.42 16.16 -26.79
CA VAL A 66 -4.03 14.86 -26.49
C VAL A 66 -4.95 14.34 -27.60
N ALA A 67 -5.02 15.02 -28.76
CA ALA A 67 -5.98 14.69 -29.82
C ALA A 67 -5.89 13.22 -30.25
N ARG A 68 -4.68 12.77 -30.58
CA ARG A 68 -4.43 11.37 -30.98
C ARG A 68 -4.78 10.36 -29.89
N ALA A 69 -4.59 10.71 -28.62
CA ALA A 69 -4.92 9.80 -27.52
C ALA A 69 -6.43 9.61 -27.39
N ARG A 70 -7.22 10.68 -27.57
CA ARG A 70 -8.69 10.65 -27.49
C ARG A 70 -9.36 9.88 -28.62
N GLU A 71 -8.68 9.75 -29.76
CA GLU A 71 -9.19 8.99 -30.92
C GLU A 71 -9.01 7.47 -30.76
N LEU A 72 -8.21 7.02 -29.79
CA LEU A 72 -7.96 5.60 -29.57
C LEU A 72 -9.21 4.90 -28.99
N PRO A 73 -9.60 3.72 -29.52
CA PRO A 73 -10.69 2.94 -28.96
C PRO A 73 -10.48 2.61 -27.49
N GLY A 74 -11.50 2.85 -26.66
CA GLY A 74 -11.48 2.52 -25.22
C GLY A 74 -10.88 3.60 -24.31
N VAL A 75 -10.32 4.68 -24.87
CA VAL A 75 -9.95 5.87 -24.09
C VAL A 75 -11.22 6.65 -23.72
N LYS A 76 -11.31 7.07 -22.45
CA LYS A 76 -12.41 7.86 -21.90
C LYS A 76 -11.90 9.15 -21.27
#